data_AF-A0A7Z9K9K3-F1
#
_entry.id   AF-A0A7Z9K9K3-F1
#
_cell.length_a   1.000
_cell.length_b   1.000
_cell.length_c   1.000
_cell.angle_alpha   90.00
_cell.angle_beta   90.00
_cell.angle_gamma   90.00
#
_symmetry.space_group_name_H-M   'P 1'
#
loop_
_entity.id
_entity.type
_entity.pdbx_description
1 polymer ?
#
loop_
_entity_poly.entity_id
_entity_poly.type
_entity_poly.pdbx_seq_one_letter_code
_entity_poly.pdbx_strand_id
1 'polypeptide(L)'
;MRKHALDGVRVVDFSWIVAGPTTTRMLADFGAEVIRIEYDQTLDYMRNTPSVGMGNSPNVSGTFNNLNRNKLGVTLNVMHPDGMELLRELISVSDIVVENFSSGVLSRWGLDYEEQRKIRPDVIYLSLSGFGHSGPDQHFTTWGPTAQALSGLTYMSGLPGEDPAGWGFSYMDHTAGYYGAMACMMALHHRNKTGEGQWLDLSQVESGIPLTGTAILEKTVNGRQYRQKGNPPGNRSPNPAVAPHNTYRCKGDDRWCVISIFDDQQWAAFVDALGTPDWATATRFATNESRVQHQDDLDTLIETWTTERTPHEAMHTLQAAGIAAGAVQTPKEKVDEDPQLRHRDFIRETEHAEMGNTRFEGQPMNLSKSPWELRLPSPLLGEHADYVYHQLLGTPDEEIARMAEEAVF
;
A
#
# COMPACT_ATOMS: atom_id res chain seq x y z
N MET A 1 7.48 -29.61 6.69
CA MET A 1 6.79 -28.67 7.60
C MET A 1 6.58 -27.39 6.82
N ARG A 2 5.39 -26.79 6.87
CA ARG A 2 5.14 -25.49 6.23
C ARG A 2 6.06 -24.44 6.87
N LYS A 3 6.86 -23.75 6.05
CA LYS A 3 7.85 -22.75 6.44
C LYS A 3 7.22 -21.36 6.57
N HIS A 4 6.25 -21.04 5.71
CA HIS A 4 5.57 -19.73 5.71
C HIS A 4 4.11 -19.82 6.15
N ALA A 5 3.51 -18.65 6.42
CA ALA A 5 2.17 -18.53 7.00
C ALA A 5 1.05 -19.01 6.05
N LEU A 6 1.24 -18.86 4.74
CA LEU A 6 0.27 -19.18 3.71
C LEU A 6 0.71 -20.31 2.79
N ASP A 7 1.68 -21.13 3.21
CA ASP A 7 2.09 -22.31 2.46
C ASP A 7 0.88 -23.24 2.22
N GLY A 8 0.69 -23.64 0.97
CA GLY A 8 -0.44 -24.47 0.53
C GLY A 8 -1.73 -23.71 0.26
N VAL A 9 -1.68 -22.36 0.24
CA VAL A 9 -2.74 -21.52 -0.34
C VAL A 9 -2.35 -21.17 -1.77
N ARG A 10 -3.24 -21.39 -2.73
CA ARG A 10 -3.07 -20.97 -4.13
C ARG A 10 -4.05 -19.86 -4.51
N VAL A 11 -3.57 -18.88 -5.26
CA VAL A 11 -4.34 -17.69 -5.67
C VAL A 11 -4.28 -17.52 -7.18
N VAL A 12 -5.44 -17.36 -7.83
CA VAL A 12 -5.53 -16.83 -9.20
C VAL A 12 -5.64 -15.31 -9.11
N ASP A 13 -4.69 -14.60 -9.71
CA ASP A 13 -4.58 -13.15 -9.67
C ASP A 13 -4.89 -12.55 -11.05
N PHE A 14 -6.11 -12.01 -11.19
CA PHE A 14 -6.55 -11.21 -12.35
C PHE A 14 -6.26 -9.73 -12.21
N SER A 15 -5.69 -9.32 -11.08
CA SER A 15 -5.72 -7.93 -10.72
C SER A 15 -4.68 -7.10 -11.45
N TRP A 16 -5.04 -5.87 -11.78
CA TRP A 16 -4.20 -4.91 -12.50
C TRP A 16 -3.90 -3.69 -11.66
N ILE A 17 -2.96 -2.86 -12.14
CA ILE A 17 -2.65 -1.57 -11.54
C ILE A 17 -2.03 -1.77 -10.15
N VAL A 18 -2.67 -1.31 -9.07
CA VAL A 18 -2.02 -1.24 -7.74
C VAL A 18 -2.79 -1.96 -6.65
N ALA A 19 -4.11 -1.80 -6.56
CA ALA A 19 -4.88 -2.26 -5.40
C ALA A 19 -4.91 -3.79 -5.26
N GLY A 20 -5.40 -4.50 -6.29
CA GLY A 20 -5.39 -5.96 -6.27
C GLY A 20 -3.97 -6.55 -6.28
N PRO A 21 -3.00 -6.02 -7.07
CA PRO A 21 -1.64 -6.53 -7.02
C PRO A 21 -0.98 -6.36 -5.64
N THR A 22 -1.33 -5.31 -4.89
CA THR A 22 -0.91 -5.14 -3.48
C THR A 22 -1.49 -6.24 -2.60
N THR A 23 -2.78 -6.58 -2.77
CA THR A 23 -3.42 -7.71 -2.05
C THR A 23 -2.64 -9.00 -2.28
N THR A 24 -2.45 -9.38 -3.54
CA THR A 24 -1.87 -10.68 -3.88
C THR A 24 -0.36 -10.72 -3.62
N ARG A 25 0.36 -9.60 -3.72
CA ARG A 25 1.76 -9.49 -3.24
C ARG A 25 1.88 -9.83 -1.77
N MET A 26 0.98 -9.29 -0.94
CA MET A 26 0.98 -9.59 0.49
C MET A 26 0.82 -11.09 0.73
N LEU A 27 -0.13 -11.74 0.02
CA LEU A 27 -0.32 -13.18 0.14
C LEU A 27 0.92 -13.97 -0.34
N ALA A 28 1.52 -13.57 -1.47
CA ALA A 28 2.71 -14.19 -2.04
C ALA A 28 3.92 -14.10 -1.10
N ASP A 29 4.21 -12.91 -0.56
CA ASP A 29 5.31 -12.65 0.38
C ASP A 29 5.22 -13.54 1.63
N PHE A 30 4.02 -13.95 2.01
CA PHE A 30 3.76 -14.85 3.15
C PHE A 30 3.57 -16.33 2.79
N GLY A 31 3.84 -16.74 1.55
CA GLY A 31 3.89 -18.15 1.16
C GLY A 31 2.79 -18.65 0.24
N ALA A 32 1.80 -17.82 -0.10
CA ALA A 32 0.80 -18.24 -1.07
C ALA A 32 1.43 -18.41 -2.45
N GLU A 33 1.01 -19.44 -3.18
CA GLU A 33 1.34 -19.60 -4.59
C GLU A 33 0.39 -18.72 -5.40
N VAL A 34 0.87 -17.56 -5.83
CA VAL A 34 0.07 -16.59 -6.59
C VAL A 34 0.38 -16.73 -8.06
N ILE A 35 -0.63 -17.10 -8.86
CA ILE A 35 -0.56 -17.26 -10.31
C ILE A 35 -1.25 -16.05 -10.94
N ARG A 36 -0.45 -15.15 -11.47
CA ARG A 36 -0.88 -13.93 -12.14
C ARG A 36 -1.21 -14.23 -13.60
N ILE A 37 -2.43 -13.89 -13.97
CA ILE A 37 -2.94 -14.05 -15.33
C ILE A 37 -2.82 -12.72 -16.07
N GLU A 38 -2.07 -12.73 -17.16
CA GLU A 38 -1.90 -11.57 -18.05
C GLU A 38 -2.19 -11.98 -19.50
N TYR A 39 -2.24 -11.01 -20.40
CA TYR A 39 -2.30 -11.29 -21.83
C TYR A 39 -1.35 -10.34 -22.55
N ASP A 40 -0.51 -10.87 -23.42
CA ASP A 40 0.59 -10.12 -24.04
C ASP A 40 0.10 -8.97 -24.94
N GLN A 41 -1.08 -9.12 -25.54
CA GLN A 41 -1.72 -8.06 -26.34
C GLN A 41 -2.45 -7.00 -25.49
N THR A 42 -2.77 -7.32 -24.23
CA THR A 42 -3.43 -6.39 -23.30
C THR A 42 -2.72 -6.42 -21.95
N LEU A 43 -1.53 -5.83 -21.94
CA LEU A 43 -0.71 -5.77 -20.73
C LEU A 43 -1.35 -4.91 -19.65
N ASP A 44 -1.11 -5.28 -18.39
CA ASP A 44 -1.34 -4.40 -17.26
C ASP A 44 -0.66 -3.05 -17.51
N TYR A 45 -1.39 -1.96 -17.29
CA TYR A 45 -0.88 -0.60 -17.43
C TYR A 45 0.43 -0.38 -16.66
N MET A 46 0.63 -1.08 -15.53
CA MET A 46 1.89 -1.01 -14.78
C MET A 46 3.09 -1.47 -15.59
N ARG A 47 2.99 -2.47 -16.47
CA ARG A 47 4.12 -2.90 -17.33
C ARG A 47 4.61 -1.78 -18.26
N ASN A 48 3.77 -0.78 -18.54
CA ASN A 48 4.08 0.37 -19.40
C ASN A 48 4.49 1.63 -18.62
N THR A 49 4.57 1.56 -17.29
CA THR A 49 5.07 2.68 -16.46
C THR A 49 6.60 2.78 -16.56
N PRO A 50 7.21 3.96 -16.24
CA PRO A 50 8.63 4.20 -16.46
C PRO A 50 9.53 3.07 -15.96
N SER A 51 10.50 2.70 -16.79
CA SER A 51 11.45 1.64 -16.49
C SER A 51 12.40 2.02 -15.37
N VAL A 52 12.75 1.04 -14.52
CA VAL A 52 13.82 1.16 -13.53
C VAL A 52 15.07 0.49 -14.08
N GLY A 53 15.89 1.25 -14.83
CA GLY A 53 17.15 0.76 -15.39
C GLY A 53 17.28 0.98 -16.90
N MET A 54 18.17 0.22 -17.53
CA MET A 54 18.47 0.31 -18.96
C MET A 54 17.67 -0.73 -19.76
N GLY A 55 16.71 -0.29 -20.56
CA GLY A 55 15.97 -1.16 -21.48
C GLY A 55 14.57 -0.66 -21.79
N ASN A 56 14.01 -1.13 -22.90
CA ASN A 56 12.62 -0.88 -23.29
C ASN A 56 11.90 -2.24 -23.38
N SER A 57 11.59 -2.81 -22.21
CA SER A 57 10.93 -4.10 -22.06
C SER A 57 9.77 -3.95 -21.07
N PRO A 58 8.63 -4.64 -21.28
CA PRO A 58 7.51 -4.65 -20.32
C PRO A 58 7.87 -5.32 -18.98
N ASN A 59 9.05 -5.94 -18.88
CA ASN A 59 9.54 -6.60 -17.68
C ASN A 59 10.38 -5.69 -16.77
N VAL A 60 10.74 -4.47 -17.21
CA VAL A 60 11.61 -3.56 -16.43
C VAL A 60 10.88 -2.37 -15.81
N SER A 61 9.56 -2.41 -15.72
CA SER A 61 8.77 -1.37 -15.03
C SER A 61 8.95 -1.43 -13.52
N GLY A 62 9.30 -0.30 -12.89
CA GLY A 62 9.50 -0.24 -11.44
C GLY A 62 8.25 -0.59 -10.62
N THR A 63 7.11 0.00 -10.98
CA THR A 63 5.87 -0.22 -10.23
C THR A 63 5.38 -1.65 -10.39
N PHE A 64 5.44 -2.21 -11.60
CA PHE A 64 5.08 -3.60 -11.83
C PHE A 64 5.95 -4.54 -11.01
N ASN A 65 7.27 -4.34 -11.05
CA ASN A 65 8.23 -5.20 -10.37
C ASN A 65 8.06 -5.16 -8.84
N ASN A 66 7.81 -3.98 -8.27
CA ASN A 66 7.56 -3.85 -6.83
C ASN A 66 6.27 -4.57 -6.39
N LEU A 67 5.23 -4.55 -7.23
CA LEU A 67 3.92 -5.12 -6.92
C LEU A 67 3.79 -6.60 -7.21
N ASN A 68 4.65 -7.18 -8.05
CA ASN A 68 4.45 -8.54 -8.57
C ASN A 68 5.58 -9.52 -8.24
N ARG A 69 6.53 -9.14 -7.38
CA ARG A 69 7.49 -10.10 -6.80
C ARG A 69 6.78 -11.28 -6.11
N ASN A 70 7.48 -12.41 -6.00
CA ASN A 70 6.97 -13.66 -5.44
C ASN A 70 5.76 -14.29 -6.17
N LYS A 71 5.33 -13.74 -7.31
CA LYS A 71 4.25 -14.29 -8.13
C LYS A 71 4.81 -15.11 -9.28
N LEU A 72 4.01 -16.08 -9.73
CA LEU A 72 4.19 -16.79 -10.99
C LEU A 72 3.39 -16.06 -12.06
N GLY A 73 3.99 -15.78 -13.21
CA GLY A 73 3.33 -15.07 -14.32
C GLY A 73 3.09 -15.98 -15.50
N VAL A 74 1.86 -15.97 -16.02
CA VAL A 74 1.47 -16.68 -17.25
C VAL A 74 0.70 -15.75 -18.18
N THR A 75 0.71 -16.05 -19.47
CA THR A 75 -0.11 -15.36 -20.46
C THR A 75 -1.30 -16.24 -20.85
N LEU A 76 -2.49 -15.67 -20.88
CA LEU A 76 -3.73 -16.39 -21.17
C LEU A 76 -4.79 -15.43 -21.76
N ASN A 77 -5.21 -15.73 -22.97
CA ASN A 77 -6.34 -15.11 -23.63
C ASN A 77 -7.66 -15.73 -23.15
N VAL A 78 -8.22 -15.19 -22.07
CA VAL A 78 -9.50 -15.65 -21.50
C VAL A 78 -10.71 -15.37 -22.39
N MET A 79 -10.54 -14.60 -23.49
CA MET A 79 -11.61 -14.40 -24.47
C MET A 79 -11.69 -15.57 -25.46
N HIS A 80 -10.64 -16.38 -25.58
CA HIS A 80 -10.66 -17.62 -26.34
C HIS A 80 -11.36 -18.73 -25.53
N PRO A 81 -12.23 -19.57 -26.13
CA PRO A 81 -12.91 -20.65 -25.41
C PRO A 81 -11.97 -21.57 -24.62
N ASP A 82 -10.86 -21.97 -25.25
CA ASP A 82 -9.84 -22.82 -24.61
C ASP A 82 -9.11 -22.11 -23.47
N GLY A 83 -8.84 -20.81 -23.62
CA GLY A 83 -8.23 -20.01 -22.55
C GLY A 83 -9.16 -19.83 -21.36
N MET A 84 -10.45 -19.67 -21.62
CA MET A 84 -11.49 -19.67 -20.58
C MET A 84 -11.60 -21.04 -19.89
N GLU A 85 -11.45 -22.14 -20.60
CA GLU A 85 -11.49 -23.47 -19.98
C GLU A 85 -10.27 -23.75 -19.10
N LEU A 86 -9.06 -23.44 -19.58
CA LEU A 86 -7.84 -23.49 -18.77
C LEU A 86 -7.96 -22.65 -17.49
N LEU A 87 -8.61 -21.49 -17.59
CA LEU A 87 -8.89 -20.68 -16.42
C LEU A 87 -9.83 -21.40 -15.43
N ARG A 88 -10.91 -22.02 -15.90
CA ARG A 88 -11.80 -22.79 -15.01
C ARG A 88 -11.05 -23.93 -14.34
N GLU A 89 -10.19 -24.63 -15.06
CA GLU A 89 -9.31 -25.65 -14.48
C GLU A 89 -8.40 -25.07 -13.40
N LEU A 90 -7.79 -23.91 -13.66
CA LEU A 90 -6.95 -23.23 -12.68
C LEU A 90 -7.73 -22.80 -11.42
N ILE A 91 -8.95 -22.30 -11.58
CA ILE A 91 -9.84 -21.97 -10.46
C ILE A 91 -10.17 -23.24 -9.65
N SER A 92 -10.40 -24.38 -10.31
CA SER A 92 -10.72 -25.65 -9.64
C SER A 92 -9.64 -26.10 -8.64
N VAL A 93 -8.38 -25.76 -8.92
CA VAL A 93 -7.22 -26.10 -8.07
C VAL A 93 -6.73 -24.96 -7.18
N SER A 94 -7.40 -23.81 -7.18
CA SER A 94 -6.98 -22.60 -6.46
C SER A 94 -7.92 -22.20 -5.33
N ASP A 95 -7.37 -21.75 -4.21
CA ASP A 95 -8.15 -21.42 -3.00
C ASP A 95 -8.84 -20.07 -3.08
N ILE A 96 -8.19 -19.10 -3.73
CA ILE A 96 -8.62 -17.72 -3.81
C ILE A 96 -8.58 -17.25 -5.27
N VAL A 97 -9.58 -16.51 -5.70
CA VAL A 97 -9.57 -15.73 -6.95
C VAL A 97 -9.64 -14.26 -6.59
N VAL A 98 -8.72 -13.45 -7.10
CA VAL A 98 -8.66 -12.00 -6.86
C VAL A 98 -8.78 -11.24 -8.17
N GLU A 99 -9.69 -10.27 -8.21
CA GLU A 99 -9.82 -9.32 -9.31
C GLU A 99 -10.12 -7.91 -8.77
N ASN A 100 -9.85 -6.90 -9.60
CA ASN A 100 -10.13 -5.50 -9.27
C ASN A 100 -10.64 -4.70 -10.48
N PHE A 101 -11.42 -5.33 -11.33
CA PHE A 101 -12.05 -4.67 -12.46
C PHE A 101 -13.28 -3.87 -12.02
N SER A 102 -13.77 -3.02 -12.93
CA SER A 102 -15.05 -2.34 -12.71
C SER A 102 -16.20 -3.35 -12.60
N SER A 103 -17.23 -3.00 -11.82
CA SER A 103 -18.32 -3.92 -11.50
C SER A 103 -18.91 -4.62 -12.74
N GLY A 104 -19.04 -5.95 -12.64
CA GLY A 104 -19.67 -6.82 -13.63
C GLY A 104 -18.77 -7.24 -14.80
N VAL A 105 -17.48 -6.91 -14.83
CA VAL A 105 -16.55 -7.41 -15.87
C VAL A 105 -16.46 -8.93 -15.84
N LEU A 106 -16.10 -9.54 -14.70
CA LEU A 106 -16.03 -11.01 -14.60
C LEU A 106 -17.40 -11.68 -14.77
N SER A 107 -18.48 -11.05 -14.29
CA SER A 107 -19.84 -11.57 -14.51
C SER A 107 -20.19 -11.65 -16.00
N ARG A 108 -19.78 -10.68 -16.82
CA ARG A 108 -19.96 -10.74 -18.28
C ARG A 108 -19.13 -11.85 -18.95
N TRP A 109 -18.04 -12.27 -18.33
CA TRP A 109 -17.25 -13.42 -18.75
C TRP A 109 -17.81 -14.75 -18.24
N GLY A 110 -18.91 -14.74 -17.47
CA GLY A 110 -19.49 -15.95 -16.89
C GLY A 110 -18.69 -16.50 -15.71
N LEU A 111 -18.00 -15.63 -14.98
CA LEU A 111 -17.17 -15.97 -13.82
C LEU A 111 -17.56 -15.14 -12.59
N ASP A 112 -18.85 -14.91 -12.38
CA ASP A 112 -19.30 -14.40 -11.09
C ASP A 112 -19.10 -15.43 -9.97
N TYR A 113 -19.36 -15.02 -8.73
CA TYR A 113 -19.15 -15.88 -7.57
C TYR A 113 -19.94 -17.20 -7.64
N GLU A 114 -21.18 -17.17 -8.13
CA GLU A 114 -22.01 -18.36 -8.20
C GLU A 114 -21.49 -19.36 -9.23
N GLU A 115 -20.98 -18.88 -10.37
CA GLU A 115 -20.31 -19.73 -11.36
C GLU A 115 -18.98 -20.28 -10.84
N GLN A 116 -18.16 -19.46 -10.17
CA GLN A 116 -16.92 -19.93 -9.55
C GLN A 116 -17.18 -20.99 -8.47
N ARG A 117 -18.24 -20.83 -7.67
CA ARG A 117 -18.62 -21.82 -6.65
C ARG A 117 -19.03 -23.18 -7.24
N LYS A 118 -19.57 -23.22 -8.46
CA LYS A 118 -19.85 -24.50 -9.15
C LYS A 118 -18.57 -25.24 -9.54
N ILE A 119 -17.51 -24.49 -9.85
CA ILE A 119 -16.18 -25.04 -10.17
C ILE A 119 -15.49 -25.50 -8.88
N ARG A 120 -15.49 -24.65 -7.86
CA ARG A 120 -14.89 -24.92 -6.55
C ARG A 120 -15.82 -24.47 -5.41
N PRO A 121 -16.52 -25.40 -4.74
CA PRO A 121 -17.54 -25.07 -3.73
C PRO A 121 -17.04 -24.23 -2.53
N ASP A 122 -15.76 -24.33 -2.19
CA ASP A 122 -15.12 -23.63 -1.08
C ASP A 122 -14.25 -22.44 -1.53
N VAL A 123 -14.44 -21.93 -2.75
CA VAL A 123 -13.65 -20.82 -3.31
C VAL A 123 -13.86 -19.53 -2.53
N ILE A 124 -12.77 -18.81 -2.29
CA ILE A 124 -12.81 -17.44 -1.79
C ILE A 124 -12.65 -16.52 -2.98
N TYR A 125 -13.64 -15.69 -3.25
CA TYR A 125 -13.58 -14.74 -4.36
C TYR A 125 -13.49 -13.32 -3.81
N LEU A 126 -12.42 -12.60 -4.13
CA LEU A 126 -12.27 -11.18 -3.80
C LEU A 126 -12.47 -10.33 -5.04
N SER A 127 -13.46 -9.45 -4.98
CA SER A 127 -13.74 -8.43 -5.98
C SER A 127 -13.48 -7.04 -5.38
N LEU A 128 -12.42 -6.37 -5.85
CA LEU A 128 -11.99 -5.07 -5.32
C LEU A 128 -12.28 -3.97 -6.35
N SER A 129 -13.38 -3.26 -6.21
CA SER A 129 -13.73 -2.16 -7.12
C SER A 129 -13.68 -0.80 -6.42
N GLY A 130 -13.91 0.28 -7.18
CA GLY A 130 -13.92 1.64 -6.63
C GLY A 130 -14.96 1.87 -5.54
N PHE A 131 -16.19 1.41 -5.79
CA PHE A 131 -17.37 1.66 -4.95
C PHE A 131 -18.02 0.38 -4.40
N GLY A 132 -17.44 -0.80 -4.67
CA GLY A 132 -18.09 -2.09 -4.45
C GLY A 132 -18.97 -2.52 -5.63
N HIS A 133 -19.60 -3.68 -5.50
CA HIS A 133 -20.40 -4.33 -6.55
C HIS A 133 -21.91 -4.19 -6.31
N SER A 134 -22.31 -3.24 -5.47
CA SER A 134 -23.70 -2.91 -5.19
C SER A 134 -23.90 -1.41 -4.98
N GLY A 135 -25.16 -0.96 -5.01
CA GLY A 135 -25.50 0.44 -4.75
C GLY A 135 -25.45 1.35 -5.99
N PRO A 136 -25.74 2.65 -5.81
CA PRO A 136 -25.94 3.59 -6.92
C PRO A 136 -24.68 3.85 -7.74
N ASP A 137 -23.50 3.80 -7.11
CA ASP A 137 -22.22 4.20 -7.72
C ASP A 137 -21.40 3.00 -8.24
N GLN A 138 -21.94 1.77 -8.17
CA GLN A 138 -21.22 0.53 -8.51
C GLN A 138 -20.62 0.52 -9.93
N HIS A 139 -21.19 1.30 -10.86
CA HIS A 139 -20.72 1.36 -12.25
C HIS A 139 -19.69 2.45 -12.52
N PHE A 140 -19.36 3.29 -11.53
CA PHE A 140 -18.31 4.29 -11.66
C PHE A 140 -16.93 3.70 -11.39
N THR A 141 -15.94 4.20 -12.13
CA THR A 141 -14.55 3.78 -11.99
C THR A 141 -13.78 4.80 -11.16
N THR A 142 -12.86 4.33 -10.33
CA THR A 142 -11.96 5.17 -9.53
C THR A 142 -10.50 4.90 -9.87
N TRP A 143 -9.68 5.87 -9.49
CA TRP A 143 -8.23 5.75 -9.36
C TRP A 143 -7.86 6.18 -7.95
N GLY A 144 -6.68 5.83 -7.45
CA GLY A 144 -6.22 6.19 -6.11
C GLY A 144 -6.56 7.63 -5.66
N PRO A 145 -6.24 8.68 -6.46
CA PRO A 145 -6.59 10.06 -6.11
C PRO A 145 -8.09 10.34 -6.00
N THR A 146 -8.89 9.76 -6.91
CA THR A 146 -10.35 9.90 -6.91
C THR A 146 -10.96 9.20 -5.70
N ALA A 147 -10.53 7.97 -5.41
CA ALA A 147 -11.02 7.24 -4.23
C ALA A 147 -10.66 7.96 -2.93
N GLN A 148 -9.45 8.53 -2.86
CA GLN A 148 -9.04 9.36 -1.72
C GLN A 148 -9.93 10.59 -1.55
N ALA A 149 -10.25 11.29 -2.65
CA ALA A 149 -11.13 12.45 -2.60
C ALA A 149 -12.55 12.08 -2.12
N LEU A 150 -13.10 10.99 -2.65
CA LEU A 150 -14.45 10.51 -2.32
C LEU A 150 -14.56 9.96 -0.89
N SER A 151 -13.48 9.40 -0.34
CA SER A 151 -13.42 8.98 1.07
C SER A 151 -13.42 10.16 2.06
N GLY A 152 -13.27 11.40 1.58
CA GLY A 152 -13.18 12.62 2.39
C GLY A 152 -11.76 12.99 2.82
N LEU A 153 -10.77 12.13 2.61
CA LEU A 153 -9.39 12.36 3.03
C LEU A 153 -8.76 13.60 2.39
N THR A 154 -8.99 13.84 1.09
CA THR A 154 -8.49 15.04 0.42
C THR A 154 -9.07 16.31 1.06
N TYR A 155 -10.36 16.32 1.40
CA TYR A 155 -10.99 17.45 2.10
C TYR A 155 -10.40 17.68 3.50
N MET A 156 -9.89 16.64 4.15
CA MET A 156 -9.32 16.72 5.49
C MET A 156 -7.81 17.01 5.53
N SER A 157 -7.17 17.10 4.37
CA SER A 157 -5.72 17.27 4.27
C SER A 157 -5.33 18.54 3.52
N GLY A 158 -4.06 18.92 3.69
CA GLY A 158 -3.49 20.16 3.20
C GLY A 158 -3.03 21.09 4.32
N LEU A 159 -2.39 22.19 3.92
CA LEU A 159 -1.94 23.24 4.83
C LEU A 159 -3.09 24.22 5.16
N PRO A 160 -3.05 24.89 6.32
CA PRO A 160 -4.01 25.93 6.65
C PRO A 160 -4.03 27.03 5.58
N GLY A 161 -5.21 27.37 5.07
CA GLY A 161 -5.38 28.44 4.07
C GLY A 161 -5.11 28.02 2.62
N GLU A 162 -4.58 26.82 2.39
CA GLU A 162 -4.28 26.30 1.06
C GLU A 162 -5.40 25.37 0.54
N ASP A 163 -5.39 25.15 -0.77
CA ASP A 163 -6.31 24.21 -1.42
C ASP A 163 -6.13 22.77 -0.87
N PRO A 164 -7.20 21.96 -0.83
CA PRO A 164 -7.11 20.56 -0.44
C PRO A 164 -6.07 19.80 -1.29
N ALA A 165 -5.14 19.11 -0.63
CA ALA A 165 -4.08 18.35 -1.28
C ALA A 165 -4.03 16.92 -0.72
N GLY A 166 -3.91 15.94 -1.60
CA GLY A 166 -3.84 14.54 -1.22
C GLY A 166 -2.52 14.12 -0.57
N TRP A 167 -2.46 12.87 -0.07
CA TRP A 167 -1.28 12.35 0.65
C TRP A 167 -0.17 11.80 -0.24
N GLY A 168 -0.30 11.96 -1.56
CA GLY A 168 0.66 11.47 -2.54
C GLY A 168 0.08 10.43 -3.49
N PHE A 169 0.96 9.74 -4.21
CA PHE A 169 0.59 8.80 -5.27
C PHE A 169 -0.04 7.52 -4.68
N SER A 170 -1.25 7.17 -5.16
CA SER A 170 -1.84 5.83 -5.03
C SER A 170 -2.03 5.30 -3.59
N TYR A 171 -2.08 6.19 -2.59
CA TYR A 171 -2.23 5.82 -1.17
C TYR A 171 -3.44 4.92 -0.92
N MET A 172 -4.56 5.21 -1.60
CA MET A 172 -5.78 4.43 -1.46
C MET A 172 -5.75 3.09 -2.18
N ASP A 173 -4.95 2.94 -3.23
CA ASP A 173 -4.78 1.64 -3.87
C ASP A 173 -4.07 0.68 -2.93
N HIS A 174 -2.97 1.11 -2.30
CA HIS A 174 -2.26 0.27 -1.33
C HIS A 174 -3.11 -0.04 -0.09
N THR A 175 -3.81 0.96 0.44
CA THR A 175 -4.68 0.78 1.61
C THR A 175 -5.78 -0.26 1.34
N ALA A 176 -6.48 -0.15 0.21
CA ALA A 176 -7.47 -1.14 -0.21
C ALA A 176 -6.84 -2.53 -0.40
N GLY A 177 -5.64 -2.60 -0.96
CA GLY A 177 -4.91 -3.87 -1.09
C GLY A 177 -4.60 -4.54 0.26
N TYR A 178 -4.23 -3.77 1.28
CA TYR A 178 -4.01 -4.31 2.64
C TYR A 178 -5.31 -4.81 3.28
N TYR A 179 -6.42 -4.11 3.09
CA TYR A 179 -7.74 -4.61 3.50
C TYR A 179 -8.13 -5.87 2.72
N GLY A 180 -7.82 -5.95 1.43
CA GLY A 180 -8.02 -7.14 0.60
C GLY A 180 -7.28 -8.36 1.15
N ALA A 181 -6.00 -8.22 1.47
CA ALA A 181 -5.22 -9.31 2.07
C ALA A 181 -5.77 -9.73 3.44
N MET A 182 -6.21 -8.76 4.26
CA MET A 182 -6.88 -9.03 5.54
C MET A 182 -8.19 -9.80 5.34
N ALA A 183 -9.01 -9.41 4.37
CA ALA A 183 -10.26 -10.07 4.03
C ALA A 183 -10.03 -11.51 3.56
N CYS A 184 -9.04 -11.75 2.70
CA CYS A 184 -8.62 -13.09 2.28
C CYS A 184 -8.21 -13.97 3.48
N MET A 185 -7.42 -13.43 4.43
CA MET A 185 -7.04 -14.16 5.64
C MET A 185 -8.25 -14.49 6.53
N MET A 186 -9.20 -13.57 6.69
CA MET A 186 -10.44 -13.83 7.43
C MET A 186 -11.30 -14.89 6.74
N ALA A 187 -11.37 -14.87 5.41
CA ALA A 187 -12.11 -15.84 4.62
C ALA A 187 -11.46 -17.23 4.68
N LEU A 188 -10.13 -17.33 4.62
CA LEU A 188 -9.40 -18.58 4.83
C LEU A 188 -9.69 -19.14 6.23
N HIS A 189 -9.71 -18.30 7.26
CA HIS A 189 -10.06 -18.73 8.62
C HIS A 189 -11.50 -19.21 8.74
N HIS A 190 -12.44 -18.53 8.08
CA HIS A 190 -13.84 -18.98 8.00
C HIS A 190 -13.91 -20.37 7.33
N ARG A 191 -13.35 -20.51 6.13
CA ARG A 191 -13.32 -21.76 5.37
C ARG A 191 -12.69 -22.91 6.15
N ASN A 192 -11.59 -22.68 6.85
CA ASN A 192 -10.96 -23.70 7.67
C ASN A 192 -11.82 -24.18 8.85
N LYS A 193 -12.80 -23.38 9.29
CA LYS A 193 -13.74 -23.73 10.36
C LYS A 193 -15.02 -24.37 9.84
N THR A 194 -15.51 -23.92 8.69
CA THR A 194 -16.84 -24.28 8.18
C THR A 194 -16.79 -25.25 6.99
N GLY A 195 -15.69 -25.26 6.25
CA GLY A 195 -15.57 -25.88 4.93
C GLY A 195 -16.12 -25.02 3.80
N GLU A 196 -16.58 -23.79 4.07
CA GLU A 196 -17.27 -22.94 3.10
C GLU A 196 -16.41 -21.75 2.66
N GLY A 197 -16.39 -21.48 1.37
CA GLY A 197 -15.83 -20.26 0.79
C GLY A 197 -16.76 -19.05 0.98
N GLN A 198 -16.36 -17.88 0.48
CA GLN A 198 -17.22 -16.70 0.46
C GLN A 198 -16.80 -15.68 -0.60
N TRP A 199 -17.76 -14.86 -1.02
CA TRP A 199 -17.50 -13.66 -1.80
C TRP A 199 -17.15 -12.49 -0.88
N LEU A 200 -16.06 -11.80 -1.20
CA LEU A 200 -15.57 -10.60 -0.55
C LEU A 200 -15.74 -9.43 -1.52
N ASP A 201 -16.76 -8.59 -1.31
CA ASP A 201 -16.94 -7.32 -2.03
C ASP A 201 -16.23 -6.20 -1.26
N LEU A 202 -15.18 -5.63 -1.86
CA LEU A 202 -14.36 -4.59 -1.23
C LEU A 202 -14.39 -3.30 -2.04
N SER A 203 -14.86 -2.22 -1.41
CA SER A 203 -14.83 -0.87 -1.96
C SER A 203 -13.54 -0.14 -1.60
N GLN A 204 -12.84 0.38 -2.62
CA GLN A 204 -11.65 1.21 -2.43
C GLN A 204 -11.98 2.53 -1.73
N VAL A 205 -13.13 3.15 -2.03
CA VAL A 205 -13.57 4.40 -1.38
C VAL A 205 -13.84 4.17 0.09
N GLU A 206 -14.56 3.10 0.43
CA GLU A 206 -14.87 2.77 1.83
C GLU A 206 -13.62 2.43 2.64
N SER A 207 -12.60 1.85 1.99
CA SER A 207 -11.29 1.57 2.60
C SER A 207 -10.58 2.84 3.11
N GLY A 208 -10.92 4.02 2.58
CA GLY A 208 -10.36 5.30 3.02
C GLY A 208 -11.09 5.93 4.20
N ILE A 209 -12.36 5.58 4.42
CA ILE A 209 -13.20 6.22 5.44
C ILE A 209 -12.66 6.02 6.87
N PRO A 210 -12.17 4.82 7.28
CA PRO A 210 -11.58 4.63 8.60
C PRO A 210 -10.37 5.54 8.90
N LEU A 211 -9.68 6.02 7.86
CA LEU A 211 -8.53 6.90 7.97
C LEU A 211 -8.90 8.36 8.29
N THR A 212 -10.20 8.69 8.26
CA THR A 212 -10.72 10.02 8.65
C THR A 212 -10.81 10.20 10.18
N GLY A 213 -10.38 9.19 10.96
CA GLY A 213 -10.39 9.25 12.42
C GLY A 213 -11.78 9.55 12.97
N THR A 214 -11.90 10.62 13.76
CA THR A 214 -13.16 10.98 14.43
C THR A 214 -14.10 11.84 13.58
N ALA A 215 -13.80 12.14 12.32
CA ALA A 215 -14.58 13.09 11.50
C ALA A 215 -16.08 12.76 11.42
N ILE A 216 -16.42 11.46 11.29
CA ILE A 216 -17.81 11.02 11.29
C ILE A 216 -18.49 11.37 12.61
N LEU A 217 -17.85 11.07 13.75
CA LEU A 217 -18.40 11.35 15.08
C LEU A 217 -18.45 12.85 15.38
N GLU A 218 -17.47 13.62 14.93
CA GLU A 218 -17.49 15.09 15.01
C GLU A 218 -18.72 15.67 14.32
N LYS A 219 -19.11 15.11 13.18
CA LYS A 219 -20.32 15.52 12.46
C LYS A 219 -21.60 15.01 13.13
N THR A 220 -21.68 13.72 13.46
CA THR A 220 -22.93 13.08 13.88
C THR A 220 -23.27 13.28 15.35
N VAL A 221 -22.25 13.39 16.22
CA VAL A 221 -22.43 13.59 17.66
C VAL A 221 -22.32 15.08 18.01
N ASN A 222 -21.29 15.76 17.51
CA ASN A 222 -20.99 17.14 17.91
C ASN A 222 -21.58 18.20 16.94
N GLY A 223 -22.07 17.80 15.77
CA GLY A 223 -22.60 18.72 14.75
C GLY A 223 -21.54 19.61 14.09
N ARG A 224 -20.24 19.37 14.33
CA ARG A 224 -19.14 20.20 13.85
C ARG A 224 -18.76 19.84 12.42
N GLN A 225 -18.28 20.84 11.68
CA GLN A 225 -17.70 20.64 10.36
C GLN A 225 -16.17 20.54 10.49
N TYR A 226 -15.54 19.80 9.58
CA TYR A 226 -14.08 19.67 9.60
C TYR A 226 -13.38 20.96 9.16
N ARG A 227 -13.76 21.58 8.02
CA ARG A 227 -13.18 22.88 7.60
C ARG A 227 -13.74 24.00 8.48
N GLN A 228 -12.94 24.40 9.45
CA GLN A 228 -13.16 25.51 10.37
C GLN A 228 -11.83 26.22 10.62
N LYS A 229 -11.81 27.35 11.32
CA LYS A 229 -10.56 28.06 11.64
C LYS A 229 -9.57 27.08 12.29
N GLY A 230 -8.36 26.97 11.73
CA GLY A 230 -7.31 26.05 12.19
C GLY A 230 -7.38 24.63 11.61
N ASN A 231 -8.32 24.32 10.70
CA ASN A 231 -8.42 23.03 10.01
C ASN A 231 -8.51 23.19 8.48
N PRO A 232 -7.82 22.34 7.68
CA PRO A 232 -6.90 21.30 8.11
C PRO A 232 -5.67 21.90 8.83
N PRO A 233 -5.12 21.21 9.84
CA PRO A 233 -4.06 21.75 10.69
C PRO A 233 -2.67 21.66 10.04
N GLY A 234 -2.56 21.13 8.82
CA GLY A 234 -1.27 20.71 8.25
C GLY A 234 -0.65 19.61 9.09
N ASN A 235 0.61 19.77 9.49
CA ASN A 235 1.32 18.81 10.35
C ASN A 235 1.12 19.07 11.85
N ARG A 236 0.29 20.06 12.24
CA ARG A 236 0.01 20.36 13.65
C ARG A 236 -0.89 19.29 14.25
N SER A 237 -0.75 19.05 15.56
CA SER A 237 -1.64 18.16 16.32
C SER A 237 -2.87 18.92 16.82
N PRO A 238 -4.08 18.69 16.27
CA PRO A 238 -5.30 19.38 16.74
C PRO A 238 -5.98 18.64 17.90
N ASN A 239 -5.70 17.35 18.10
CA ASN A 239 -6.36 16.52 19.10
C ASN A 239 -5.43 15.38 19.59
N PRO A 240 -4.74 15.55 20.74
CA PRO A 240 -4.76 16.73 21.61
C PRO A 240 -4.07 17.94 20.96
N ALA A 241 -4.50 19.14 21.31
CA ALA A 241 -3.83 20.37 20.89
C ALA A 241 -2.52 20.54 21.66
N VAL A 242 -1.39 20.34 20.99
CA VAL A 242 -0.05 20.45 21.59
C VAL A 242 0.90 21.21 20.67
N ALA A 243 1.81 21.99 21.28
CA ALA A 243 2.82 22.74 20.56
C ALA A 243 4.15 22.79 21.35
N PRO A 244 5.31 22.64 20.67
CA PRO A 244 5.45 22.39 19.23
C PRO A 244 5.14 20.95 18.82
N HIS A 245 4.47 20.79 17.69
CA HIS A 245 4.21 19.52 17.04
C HIS A 245 4.05 19.79 15.54
N ASN A 246 5.14 19.78 14.78
CA ASN A 246 5.14 20.24 13.38
C ASN A 246 6.40 19.73 12.64
N THR A 247 6.48 20.07 11.35
CA THR A 247 7.63 19.80 10.48
C THR A 247 8.33 21.12 10.16
N TYR A 248 9.61 21.24 10.51
CA TYR A 248 10.39 22.48 10.45
C TYR A 248 11.49 22.40 9.41
N ARG A 249 11.72 23.48 8.67
CA ARG A 249 12.78 23.55 7.67
C ARG A 249 14.15 23.47 8.33
N CYS A 250 15.06 22.76 7.68
CA CYS A 250 16.44 22.58 8.11
C CYS A 250 17.40 23.14 7.06
N LYS A 251 18.69 23.19 7.41
CA LYS A 251 19.75 23.54 6.47
C LYS A 251 19.74 22.59 5.26
N GLY A 252 19.70 23.16 4.06
CA GLY A 252 19.73 22.44 2.79
C GLY A 252 18.53 22.78 1.89
N ASP A 253 18.49 22.17 0.71
CA ASP A 253 17.37 22.31 -0.22
C ASP A 253 16.29 21.28 0.08
N ASP A 254 15.05 21.77 0.27
CA ASP A 254 13.88 20.97 0.64
C ASP A 254 14.12 19.94 1.77
N ARG A 255 14.83 20.38 2.83
CA ARG A 255 15.18 19.53 3.97
C ARG A 255 14.40 19.93 5.23
N TRP A 256 13.94 18.92 5.97
CA TRP A 256 13.02 19.12 7.09
C TRP A 256 13.28 18.17 8.26
N CYS A 257 12.90 18.58 9.47
CA CYS A 257 12.86 17.74 10.67
C CYS A 257 11.48 17.85 11.32
N VAL A 258 10.88 16.70 11.62
CA VAL A 258 9.64 16.62 12.41
C VAL A 258 10.01 16.68 13.89
N ILE A 259 9.27 17.46 14.67
CA ILE A 259 9.46 17.60 16.13
C ILE A 259 8.10 17.51 16.81
N SER A 260 8.01 16.69 17.86
CA SER A 260 6.79 16.50 18.65
C SER A 260 7.06 16.66 20.15
N ILE A 261 6.38 17.61 20.77
CA ILE A 261 6.40 17.89 22.21
C ILE A 261 4.97 17.86 22.74
N PHE A 262 4.73 17.07 23.77
CA PHE A 262 3.40 16.79 24.31
C PHE A 262 3.12 17.50 25.64
N ASP A 263 4.15 17.76 26.44
CA ASP A 263 4.00 18.30 27.79
C ASP A 263 5.09 19.32 28.15
N ASP A 264 4.91 19.98 29.29
CA ASP A 264 5.82 21.03 29.76
C ASP A 264 7.19 20.48 30.23
N GLN A 265 7.29 19.19 30.56
CA GLN A 265 8.56 18.55 30.89
C GLN A 265 9.42 18.38 29.63
N GLN A 266 8.81 17.88 28.54
CA GLN A 266 9.45 17.80 27.24
C GLN A 266 9.77 19.21 26.70
N TRP A 267 8.91 20.20 26.94
CA TRP A 267 9.23 21.58 26.60
C TRP A 267 10.50 22.07 27.29
N ALA A 268 10.64 21.88 28.61
CA ALA A 268 11.85 22.28 29.33
C ALA A 268 13.11 21.60 28.77
N ALA A 269 13.06 20.29 28.52
CA ALA A 269 14.17 19.54 27.93
C ALA A 269 14.52 20.02 26.51
N PHE A 270 13.51 20.40 25.71
CA PHE A 270 13.72 21.02 24.42
C PHE A 270 14.42 22.38 24.53
N VAL A 271 13.96 23.25 25.42
CA VAL A 271 14.59 24.56 25.65
C VAL A 271 16.06 24.41 26.06
N ASP A 272 16.37 23.45 26.94
CA ASP A 272 17.74 23.15 27.33
C ASP A 272 18.58 22.63 26.16
N ALA A 273 18.02 21.75 25.32
CA ALA A 273 18.69 21.24 24.12
C ALA A 273 18.99 22.34 23.08
N LEU A 274 18.18 23.40 23.06
CA LEU A 274 18.38 24.57 22.21
C LEU A 274 19.46 25.53 22.76
N GLY A 275 19.96 25.31 23.99
CA GLY A 275 20.86 26.22 24.68
C GLY A 275 20.15 27.39 25.36
N THR A 276 18.89 27.21 25.74
CA THR A 276 18.07 28.16 26.50
C THR A 276 17.98 29.56 25.86
N PRO A 277 17.52 29.67 24.60
CA PRO A 277 17.37 30.97 23.96
C PRO A 277 16.31 31.82 24.67
N ASP A 278 16.55 33.13 24.80
CA ASP A 278 15.69 34.05 25.56
C ASP A 278 14.20 33.92 25.20
N TRP A 279 13.90 33.80 23.90
CA TRP A 279 12.52 33.69 23.41
C TRP A 279 11.79 32.47 23.97
N ALA A 280 12.47 31.35 24.22
CA ALA A 280 11.85 30.10 24.66
C ALA A 280 11.45 30.15 26.13
N THR A 281 12.03 31.06 26.91
CA THR A 281 11.68 31.30 28.32
C THR A 281 10.62 32.40 28.49
N ALA A 282 10.15 33.01 27.39
CA ALA A 282 9.15 34.07 27.45
C ALA A 282 7.81 33.55 27.99
N THR A 283 7.11 34.38 28.77
CA THR A 283 5.83 34.02 29.43
C THR A 283 4.77 33.49 28.45
N ARG A 284 4.79 33.92 27.19
CA ARG A 284 3.86 33.46 26.14
C ARG A 284 4.05 32.00 25.70
N PHE A 285 5.13 31.34 26.14
CA PHE A 285 5.42 29.93 25.86
C PHE A 285 5.53 29.06 27.12
N ALA A 286 5.15 29.61 28.29
CA ALA A 286 5.35 28.97 29.59
C ALA A 286 4.53 27.68 29.78
N THR A 287 3.36 27.58 29.15
CA THR A 287 2.45 26.41 29.23
C THR A 287 2.08 25.92 27.83
N ASN A 288 1.72 24.63 27.70
CA ASN A 288 1.23 24.09 26.43
C ASN A 288 0.09 24.93 25.82
N GLU A 289 -0.88 25.35 26.65
CA GLU A 289 -1.99 26.18 26.19
C GLU A 289 -1.49 27.51 25.59
N SER A 290 -0.56 28.19 26.28
CA SER A 290 0.02 29.44 25.77
C SER A 290 0.82 29.23 24.48
N ARG A 291 1.54 28.10 24.35
CA ARG A 291 2.27 27.72 23.13
C ARG A 291 1.33 27.47 21.95
N VAL A 292 0.21 26.78 22.17
CA VAL A 292 -0.82 26.56 21.15
C VAL A 292 -1.45 27.89 20.70
N GLN A 293 -1.75 28.79 21.64
CA GLN A 293 -2.30 30.12 21.30
C GLN A 293 -1.35 30.98 20.46
N HIS A 294 -0.03 30.81 20.62
CA HIS A 294 1.01 31.55 19.91
C HIS A 294 1.81 30.66 18.94
N GLN A 295 1.18 29.62 18.38
CA GLN A 295 1.90 28.57 17.66
C GLN A 295 2.57 29.06 16.38
N ASP A 296 2.00 30.03 15.66
CA ASP A 296 2.61 30.60 14.45
C ASP A 296 3.95 31.30 14.77
N ASP A 297 3.97 32.10 15.85
CA ASP A 297 5.17 32.76 16.35
C ASP A 297 6.21 31.74 16.85
N LEU A 298 5.74 30.72 17.59
CA LEU A 298 6.58 29.65 18.11
C LEU A 298 7.24 28.86 16.97
N ASP A 299 6.47 28.49 15.95
CA ASP A 299 6.96 27.72 14.81
C ASP A 299 8.05 28.50 14.07
N THR A 300 7.84 29.81 13.86
CA THR A 300 8.83 30.70 13.25
C THR A 300 10.15 30.72 14.04
N LEU A 301 10.07 30.81 15.38
CA LEU A 301 11.25 30.85 16.25
C LEU A 301 12.00 29.51 16.28
N ILE A 302 11.29 28.38 16.31
CA ILE A 302 11.90 27.06 16.22
C ILE A 302 12.63 26.90 14.89
N GLU A 303 12.04 27.39 13.80
CA GLU A 303 12.66 27.30 12.48
C GLU A 303 13.98 28.08 12.38
N THR A 304 14.15 29.17 13.15
CA THR A 304 15.45 29.87 13.23
C THR A 304 16.56 28.97 13.79
N TRP A 305 16.24 28.04 14.68
CA TRP A 305 17.22 27.10 15.23
C TRP A 305 17.46 25.89 14.31
N THR A 306 16.40 25.36 13.68
CA THR A 306 16.52 24.19 12.80
C THR A 306 17.20 24.53 11.47
N THR A 307 17.02 25.73 10.93
CA THR A 307 17.63 26.15 9.65
C THR A 307 19.17 26.27 9.69
N GLU A 308 19.76 26.34 10.87
CA GLU A 308 21.22 26.32 11.05
C GLU A 308 21.82 24.90 11.02
N ARG A 309 20.98 23.87 11.09
CA ARG A 309 21.37 22.47 11.27
C ARG A 309 20.82 21.59 10.15
N THR A 310 21.54 20.54 9.78
CA THR A 310 20.97 19.49 8.93
C THR A 310 19.84 18.75 9.66
N PRO A 311 18.92 18.08 8.94
CA PRO A 311 17.84 17.31 9.58
C PRO A 311 18.33 16.30 10.61
N HIS A 312 19.42 15.58 10.32
CA HIS A 312 19.97 14.57 11.22
C HIS A 312 20.65 15.19 12.45
N GLU A 313 21.34 16.33 12.31
CA GLU A 313 21.89 17.05 13.46
C GLU A 313 20.80 17.54 14.41
N ALA A 314 19.71 18.12 13.87
CA ALA A 314 18.55 18.52 14.66
C ALA A 314 17.91 17.31 15.35
N MET A 315 17.65 16.23 14.59
CA MET A 315 17.09 14.98 15.10
C MET A 315 17.92 14.41 16.25
N HIS A 316 19.23 14.22 16.06
CA HIS A 316 20.09 13.62 17.07
C HIS A 316 20.24 14.50 18.32
N THR A 317 20.33 15.82 18.16
CA THR A 317 20.38 16.75 19.29
C THR A 317 19.12 16.64 20.16
N LEU A 318 17.96 16.60 19.52
CA LEU A 318 16.66 16.54 20.20
C LEU A 318 16.39 15.15 20.81
N GLN A 319 16.70 14.08 20.10
CA GLN A 319 16.56 12.71 20.62
C GLN A 319 17.46 12.47 21.83
N ALA A 320 18.68 13.03 21.86
CA ALA A 320 19.56 12.95 23.02
C ALA A 320 18.97 13.63 24.29
N ALA A 321 18.07 14.60 24.10
CA ALA A 321 17.31 15.24 25.17
C ALA A 321 15.97 14.56 25.48
N GLY A 322 15.67 13.40 24.87
CA GLY A 322 14.42 12.68 25.07
C GLY A 322 13.23 13.23 24.28
N ILE A 323 13.47 14.10 23.30
CA ILE A 323 12.43 14.68 22.44
C ILE A 323 12.22 13.79 21.22
N ALA A 324 10.94 13.53 20.90
CA ALA A 324 10.57 12.85 19.67
C ALA A 324 10.86 13.77 18.48
N ALA A 325 11.90 13.44 17.72
CA ALA A 325 12.29 14.15 16.51
C ALA A 325 12.71 13.16 15.41
N GLY A 326 12.54 13.54 14.15
CA GLY A 326 12.89 12.70 13.00
C GLY A 326 13.25 13.53 11.77
N ALA A 327 14.39 13.21 11.15
CA ALA A 327 14.74 13.77 9.85
C ALA A 327 13.73 13.31 8.78
N VAL A 328 13.22 14.24 7.97
CA VAL A 328 12.45 13.88 6.77
C VAL A 328 13.42 13.33 5.74
N GLN A 329 13.36 12.01 5.56
CA GLN A 329 14.33 11.25 4.77
C GLN A 329 14.01 11.27 3.28
N THR A 330 15.05 11.46 2.48
CA THR A 330 15.07 11.26 1.02
C THR A 330 15.13 9.77 0.66
N PRO A 331 14.82 9.38 -0.60
CA PRO A 331 15.00 8.00 -1.06
C PRO A 331 16.41 7.45 -0.84
N LYS A 332 17.45 8.27 -1.11
CA LYS A 332 18.84 7.89 -0.87
C LYS A 332 19.09 7.56 0.60
N GLU A 333 18.65 8.43 1.52
CA GLU A 333 18.84 8.19 2.95
C GLU A 333 18.13 6.92 3.42
N LYS A 334 16.88 6.71 2.98
CA LYS A 334 16.11 5.51 3.31
C LYS A 334 16.80 4.23 2.84
N VAL A 335 17.37 4.25 1.64
CA VAL A 335 17.96 3.06 1.02
C VAL A 335 19.38 2.79 1.49
N ASP A 336 20.21 3.82 1.54
CA ASP A 336 21.65 3.67 1.72
C ASP A 336 22.12 4.01 3.14
N GLU A 337 21.40 4.87 3.88
CA GLU A 337 21.93 5.53 5.07
C GLU A 337 21.17 5.18 6.37
N ASP A 338 19.89 4.79 6.30
CA ASP A 338 19.05 4.48 7.47
C ASP A 338 19.50 3.22 8.25
N PRO A 339 20.02 3.38 9.49
CA PRO A 339 20.48 2.25 10.30
C PRO A 339 19.33 1.36 10.83
N GLN A 340 18.13 1.92 11.02
CA GLN A 340 16.98 1.18 11.51
C GLN A 340 16.40 0.28 10.41
N LEU A 341 16.28 0.77 9.18
CA LEU A 341 15.83 -0.04 8.04
C LEU A 341 16.83 -1.15 7.70
N ARG A 342 18.14 -0.87 7.79
CA ARG A 342 19.19 -1.91 7.71
C ARG A 342 19.06 -2.94 8.82
N HIS A 343 18.89 -2.50 10.07
CA HIS A 343 18.74 -3.42 11.22
C HIS A 343 17.49 -4.30 11.09
N ARG A 344 16.40 -3.74 10.57
CA ARG A 344 15.16 -4.47 10.31
C ARG A 344 15.18 -5.31 9.04
N ASP A 345 16.26 -5.22 8.26
CA ASP A 345 16.44 -5.95 7.01
C ASP A 345 15.23 -5.75 6.08
N PHE A 346 14.81 -4.48 5.99
CA PHE A 346 13.57 -4.07 5.33
C PHE A 346 13.74 -4.00 3.82
N ILE A 347 14.90 -3.60 3.32
CA ILE A 347 15.19 -3.56 1.89
C ILE A 347 15.89 -4.85 1.53
N ARG A 348 15.27 -5.65 0.67
CA ARG A 348 15.77 -6.96 0.26
C ARG A 348 16.26 -6.92 -1.17
N GLU A 349 17.17 -7.80 -1.45
CA GLU A 349 17.86 -7.87 -2.73
C GLU A 349 17.59 -9.23 -3.37
N THR A 350 17.33 -9.23 -4.68
CA THR A 350 17.15 -10.45 -5.48
C THR A 350 17.61 -10.23 -6.90
N GLU A 351 17.98 -11.29 -7.59
CA GLU A 351 18.38 -11.25 -9.00
C GLU A 351 17.14 -11.30 -9.89
N HIS A 352 16.91 -10.25 -10.65
CA HIS A 352 15.88 -10.20 -11.69
C HIS A 352 16.51 -10.43 -13.07
N ALA A 353 15.92 -11.30 -13.88
CA ALA A 353 16.51 -11.76 -15.15
C ALA A 353 16.91 -10.62 -16.11
N GLU A 354 16.15 -9.52 -16.15
CA GLU A 354 16.44 -8.36 -17.03
C GLU A 354 17.00 -7.13 -16.30
N MET A 355 16.86 -7.02 -14.97
CA MET A 355 17.32 -5.85 -14.21
C MET A 355 18.60 -6.14 -13.42
N GLY A 356 19.03 -7.40 -13.42
CA GLY A 356 20.10 -7.90 -12.56
C GLY A 356 19.72 -7.78 -11.09
N ASN A 357 20.73 -7.55 -10.28
CA ASN A 357 20.60 -7.48 -8.84
C ASN A 357 19.82 -6.23 -8.41
N THR A 358 18.58 -6.42 -7.93
CA THR A 358 17.61 -5.35 -7.68
C THR A 358 17.15 -5.36 -6.23
N ARG A 359 16.95 -4.16 -5.66
CA ARG A 359 16.47 -3.97 -4.30
C ARG A 359 14.98 -3.62 -4.27
N PHE A 360 14.24 -4.30 -3.40
CA PHE A 360 12.81 -4.13 -3.18
C PHE A 360 12.51 -3.76 -1.73
N GLU A 361 11.45 -2.98 -1.52
CA GLU A 361 10.89 -2.80 -0.18
C GLU A 361 10.34 -4.14 0.35
N GLY A 362 10.52 -4.38 1.63
CA GLY A 362 10.05 -5.57 2.29
C GLY A 362 8.67 -5.42 2.91
N GLN A 363 8.31 -6.37 3.77
CA GLN A 363 7.11 -6.30 4.58
C GLN A 363 7.42 -5.74 5.98
N PRO A 364 6.57 -4.85 6.53
CA PRO A 364 6.82 -4.26 7.85
C PRO A 364 6.61 -5.25 9.01
N MET A 365 5.91 -6.37 8.76
CA MET A 365 5.57 -7.38 9.77
C MET A 365 6.63 -8.48 9.82
N ASN A 366 7.27 -8.62 10.98
CA ASN A 366 8.22 -9.70 11.27
C ASN A 366 7.54 -10.77 12.13
N LEU A 367 7.16 -11.89 11.51
CA LEU A 367 6.53 -13.02 12.19
C LEU A 367 7.62 -13.95 12.72
N SER A 368 7.70 -14.15 14.03
CA SER A 368 8.81 -14.86 14.69
C SER A 368 8.96 -16.35 14.31
N LYS A 369 7.91 -16.97 13.76
CA LYS A 369 7.90 -18.39 13.38
C LYS A 369 7.63 -18.65 11.90
N SER A 370 7.15 -17.65 11.17
CA SER A 370 6.71 -17.78 9.78
C SER A 370 6.96 -16.44 9.06
N PRO A 371 8.22 -15.99 8.98
CA PRO A 371 8.55 -14.70 8.41
C PRO A 371 8.13 -14.64 6.93
N TRP A 372 7.95 -13.43 6.44
CA TRP A 372 7.86 -13.21 5.00
C TRP A 372 9.24 -13.42 4.37
N GLU A 373 9.27 -13.78 3.08
CA GLU A 373 10.53 -13.95 2.33
C GLU A 373 10.39 -13.37 0.92
N LEU A 374 11.44 -12.69 0.44
CA LEU A 374 11.60 -12.38 -0.98
C LEU A 374 12.22 -13.61 -1.66
N ARG A 375 11.37 -14.51 -2.16
CA ARG A 375 11.77 -15.79 -2.78
C ARG A 375 12.08 -15.64 -4.26
N LEU A 376 11.27 -14.86 -4.96
CA LEU A 376 11.37 -14.64 -6.40
C LEU A 376 11.26 -13.14 -6.73
N PRO A 377 11.97 -12.67 -7.77
CA PRO A 377 11.64 -11.38 -8.39
C PRO A 377 10.21 -11.40 -8.96
N SER A 378 9.74 -10.29 -9.53
CA SER A 378 8.50 -10.35 -10.31
C SER A 378 8.71 -11.17 -11.59
N PRO A 379 7.67 -11.84 -12.07
CA PRO A 379 7.80 -12.71 -13.23
C PRO A 379 7.97 -11.90 -14.51
N LEU A 380 8.81 -12.41 -15.42
CA LEU A 380 8.73 -12.01 -16.83
C LEU A 380 7.36 -12.40 -17.38
N LEU A 381 6.93 -11.72 -18.43
CA LEU A 381 5.69 -12.06 -19.11
C LEU A 381 5.72 -13.52 -19.59
N GLY A 382 4.77 -14.33 -19.11
CA GLY A 382 4.65 -15.75 -19.50
C GLY A 382 5.69 -16.70 -18.91
N GLU A 383 6.57 -16.24 -18.02
CA GLU A 383 7.74 -17.01 -17.53
C GLU A 383 7.39 -18.40 -16.98
N HIS A 384 6.21 -18.56 -16.38
CA HIS A 384 5.84 -19.75 -15.63
C HIS A 384 4.82 -20.63 -16.36
N ALA A 385 4.64 -20.45 -17.67
CA ALA A 385 3.66 -21.18 -18.48
C ALA A 385 3.83 -22.71 -18.40
N ASP A 386 5.06 -23.22 -18.49
CA ASP A 386 5.34 -24.66 -18.39
C ASP A 386 4.91 -25.25 -17.04
N TYR A 387 5.27 -24.58 -15.93
CA TYR A 387 4.87 -25.02 -14.61
C TYR A 387 3.35 -25.03 -14.45
N VAL A 388 2.68 -23.96 -14.86
CA VAL A 388 1.23 -23.82 -14.65
C VAL A 388 0.43 -24.75 -15.56
N TYR A 389 0.68 -24.74 -16.87
CA TYR A 389 -0.15 -25.51 -17.81
C TYR A 389 0.23 -26.98 -17.85
N HIS A 390 1.52 -27.31 -17.89
CA HIS A 390 1.96 -28.70 -17.98
C HIS A 390 2.04 -29.38 -16.61
N GLN A 391 2.75 -28.79 -15.63
CA GLN A 391 3.01 -29.50 -14.38
C GLN A 391 1.85 -29.44 -13.39
N LEU A 392 1.17 -28.29 -13.28
CA LEU A 392 0.07 -28.09 -12.34
C LEU A 392 -1.27 -28.58 -12.91
N LEU A 393 -1.64 -28.19 -14.15
CA LEU A 393 -2.91 -28.60 -14.76
C LEU A 393 -2.84 -29.95 -15.49
N GLY A 394 -1.64 -30.38 -15.91
CA GLY A 394 -1.48 -31.64 -16.65
C GLY A 394 -1.95 -31.55 -18.11
N THR A 395 -2.03 -30.34 -18.68
CA THR A 395 -2.42 -30.13 -20.07
C THR A 395 -1.37 -30.79 -21.00
N PRO A 396 -1.77 -31.70 -21.91
CA PRO A 396 -0.83 -32.38 -22.80
C PRO A 396 -0.07 -31.42 -23.72
N ASP A 397 1.19 -31.74 -24.03
CA ASP A 397 2.05 -30.95 -24.94
C ASP A 397 1.39 -30.64 -26.29
N GLU A 398 0.67 -31.62 -26.85
CA GLU A 398 -0.05 -31.47 -28.12
C GLU A 398 -1.15 -30.40 -28.03
N GLU A 399 -1.81 -30.30 -26.88
CA GLU A 399 -2.87 -29.32 -26.64
C GLU A 399 -2.29 -27.92 -26.37
N ILE A 400 -1.21 -27.83 -25.58
CA ILE A 400 -0.49 -26.57 -25.37
C ILE A 400 0.04 -26.03 -26.71
N ALA A 401 0.64 -26.89 -27.54
CA ALA A 401 1.15 -26.50 -28.85
C ALA A 401 0.02 -25.97 -29.76
N ARG A 402 -1.12 -26.67 -29.81
CA ARG A 402 -2.30 -26.22 -30.55
C ARG A 402 -2.82 -24.86 -30.04
N MET A 403 -2.97 -24.71 -28.73
CA MET A 403 -3.43 -23.48 -28.08
C MET A 403 -2.48 -22.30 -28.37
N ALA A 404 -1.17 -22.53 -28.40
CA ALA A 404 -0.19 -21.52 -28.79
C ALA A 404 -0.35 -21.06 -30.25
N GLU A 405 -0.60 -22.00 -31.19
CA GLU A 405 -0.89 -21.67 -32.59
C GLU A 405 -2.20 -20.89 -32.76
N GLU A 406 -3.16 -21.09 -31.86
CA GLU A 406 -4.47 -20.43 -31.85
C GLU A 406 -4.49 -19.10 -31.06
N ALA A 407 -3.33 -18.61 -30.60
CA ALA A 407 -3.19 -17.38 -29.81
C ALA A 407 -3.99 -17.39 -28.49
N VAL A 408 -4.00 -18.56 -27.81
CA VAL A 408 -4.53 -18.72 -26.46
C VAL A 408 -3.55 -18.22 -25.40
N PHE A 409 -2.24 -18.25 -25.67
CA PHE A 409 -1.19 -17.78 -24.77
C PHE A 409 -0.53 -16.50 -25.29
#